data_AF-A0A494RDS6-F1
#
_entry.id   AF-A0A494RDS6-F1
#
_cell.length_a   1.000
_cell.length_b   1.000
_cell.length_c   1.000
_cell.angle_alpha   90.00
_cell.angle_beta   90.00
_cell.angle_gamma   90.00
#
_symmetry.space_group_name_H-M   'P 1'
#
loop_
_entity.id
_entity.type
_entity.pdbx_description
1 polymer ?
#
loop_
_entity_poly.entity_id
_entity_poly.type
_entity_poly.pdbx_seq_one_letter_code
_entity_poly.pdbx_strand_id
1 'polypeptide(L)'
;MRALAALSRFVGNTFAYWVLIFAVLAFLEPGWFVGLKGYIVPLLGVVMFGMGLTLKLDDFAEVARHPWRVALGVVAHFVIMPGVAWLLCQVFHLPPEIAVGVILVGCCPSGTSSNVMTWLARGDLALSVAIAAVTTLLAPLLTPALIWLLASAWLPVSFMELFWSILQVVLLPIVLGVLAQRLLGARVRFAVDVLPLVSVVSIVIIVAAVVAASQAQIAKSGLLIMAVVILHNSFGYLLGYFTGRLFKLPLAQRKSLALEVGMQNSGLGAALASAHFSPLAAVPSALFSVWHNISGALLSTYFRRMSEKEDRLAAAKAATE
;
A
#
# COMPACT_ATOMS: atom_id res chain seq x y z
N MET A 1 -4.98 25.18 -16.10
CA MET A 1 -4.13 23.99 -16.39
C MET A 1 -2.90 23.92 -15.49
N ARG A 2 -1.92 24.84 -15.58
CA ARG A 2 -0.75 24.84 -14.68
C ARG A 2 -1.10 24.89 -13.19
N ALA A 3 -2.11 25.69 -12.83
CA ALA A 3 -2.62 25.78 -11.46
C ALA A 3 -3.21 24.45 -10.94
N LEU A 4 -3.98 23.73 -11.76
CA LEU A 4 -4.58 22.45 -11.39
C LEU A 4 -3.52 21.36 -11.20
N ALA A 5 -2.53 21.30 -12.09
CA ALA A 5 -1.40 20.39 -11.94
C ALA A 5 -0.51 20.73 -10.73
N ALA A 6 -0.34 22.02 -10.43
CA ALA A 6 0.37 22.47 -9.23
C ALA A 6 -0.39 22.08 -7.95
N LEU A 7 -1.72 22.26 -7.94
CA LEU A 7 -2.58 21.82 -6.84
C LEU A 7 -2.51 20.29 -6.66
N SER A 8 -2.60 19.53 -7.74
CA SER A 8 -2.48 18.05 -7.73
C SER A 8 -1.16 17.60 -7.08
N ARG A 9 -0.03 18.25 -7.44
CA ARG A 9 1.27 17.99 -6.82
C ARG A 9 1.32 18.39 -5.34
N PHE A 10 0.78 19.55 -4.99
CA PHE A 10 0.76 20.02 -3.60
C PHE A 10 -0.03 19.05 -2.71
N VAL A 11 -1.23 18.65 -3.15
CA VAL A 11 -2.09 17.71 -2.44
C VAL A 11 -1.42 16.33 -2.33
N GLY A 12 -0.78 15.84 -3.41
CA GLY A 12 -0.01 14.60 -3.37
C GLY A 12 1.14 14.66 -2.36
N ASN A 13 1.90 15.76 -2.34
CA ASN A 13 3.03 15.94 -1.42
C ASN A 13 2.60 16.11 0.05
N THR A 14 1.38 16.59 0.28
CA THR A 14 0.80 16.81 1.62
C THR A 14 -0.23 15.74 2.01
N PHE A 15 -0.28 14.64 1.25
CA PHE A 15 -1.28 13.58 1.38
C PHE A 15 -1.47 13.08 2.83
N ALA A 16 -0.38 12.77 3.53
CA ALA A 16 -0.45 12.27 4.90
C ALA A 16 -1.17 13.23 5.86
N TYR A 17 -1.00 14.55 5.67
CA TYR A 17 -1.70 15.56 6.47
C TYR A 17 -3.20 15.56 6.18
N TRP A 18 -3.59 15.46 4.90
CA TRP A 18 -5.01 15.38 4.53
C TRP A 18 -5.70 14.17 5.13
N VAL A 19 -5.09 12.99 5.05
CA VAL A 19 -5.68 11.78 5.64
C VAL A 19 -5.77 11.92 7.16
N LEU A 20 -4.73 12.44 7.83
CA LEU A 20 -4.76 12.65 9.28
C LEU A 20 -5.86 13.63 9.71
N ILE A 21 -5.96 14.79 9.04
CA ILE A 21 -6.97 15.82 9.35
C ILE A 21 -8.38 15.23 9.19
N PHE A 22 -8.67 14.58 8.07
CA PHE A 22 -9.99 14.01 7.83
C PHE A 22 -10.29 12.79 8.70
N ALA A 23 -9.29 12.00 9.09
CA ALA A 23 -9.46 10.94 10.08
C ALA A 23 -9.85 11.52 11.46
N VAL A 24 -9.19 12.59 11.90
CA VAL A 24 -9.55 13.28 13.15
C VAL A 24 -10.94 13.88 13.06
N LEU A 25 -11.28 14.57 11.97
CA LEU A 25 -12.62 15.11 11.76
C LEU A 25 -13.69 14.03 11.74
N ALA A 26 -13.45 12.90 11.07
CA ALA A 26 -14.37 11.77 11.05
C ALA A 26 -14.54 11.09 12.41
N PHE A 27 -13.51 11.15 13.27
CA PHE A 27 -13.60 10.66 14.64
C PHE A 27 -14.39 11.59 15.56
N LEU A 28 -14.26 12.92 15.37
CA LEU A 28 -14.96 13.92 16.16
C LEU A 28 -16.41 14.09 15.72
N GLU A 29 -16.67 14.12 14.41
CA GLU A 29 -17.97 14.34 13.80
C GLU A 29 -18.33 13.21 12.81
N PRO A 30 -18.60 11.98 13.31
CA PRO A 30 -18.84 10.82 12.45
C PRO A 30 -20.08 10.97 11.56
N GLY A 31 -21.06 11.77 11.98
CA GLY A 31 -22.31 12.01 11.23
C GLY A 31 -22.08 12.59 9.84
N TRP A 32 -20.99 13.33 9.61
CA TRP A 32 -20.68 13.92 8.31
C TRP A 32 -20.18 12.89 7.29
N PHE A 33 -19.60 11.78 7.74
CA PHE A 33 -18.87 10.84 6.88
C PHE A 33 -19.47 9.43 6.85
N VAL A 34 -20.35 9.06 7.80
CA VAL A 34 -20.93 7.70 7.86
C VAL A 34 -21.70 7.33 6.59
N GLY A 35 -22.37 8.30 5.96
CA GLY A 35 -23.08 8.10 4.68
C GLY A 35 -22.15 7.79 3.50
N LEU A 36 -20.83 8.01 3.65
CA LEU A 36 -19.86 7.78 2.59
C LEU A 36 -19.43 6.30 2.48
N LYS A 37 -19.87 5.44 3.40
CA LYS A 37 -19.53 4.00 3.40
C LYS A 37 -19.83 3.31 2.06
N GLY A 38 -20.95 3.66 1.42
CA GLY A 38 -21.35 3.07 0.13
C GLY A 38 -20.40 3.40 -1.03
N TYR A 39 -19.56 4.44 -0.89
CA TYR A 39 -18.62 4.86 -1.92
C TYR A 39 -17.23 4.25 -1.77
N ILE A 40 -16.94 3.50 -0.70
CA ILE A 40 -15.60 2.93 -0.46
C ILE A 40 -15.13 2.08 -1.66
N VAL A 41 -15.95 1.13 -2.09
CA VAL A 41 -15.62 0.23 -3.21
C VAL A 41 -15.53 0.98 -4.55
N PRO A 42 -16.50 1.83 -4.94
CA PRO A 42 -16.38 2.65 -6.14
C PRO A 42 -15.14 3.54 -6.16
N LEU A 43 -14.82 4.21 -5.06
CA LEU A 43 -13.65 5.09 -4.95
C LEU A 43 -12.35 4.30 -5.07
N LEU A 44 -12.27 3.11 -4.46
CA LEU A 44 -11.12 2.23 -4.67
C LEU A 44 -10.99 1.83 -6.14
N GLY A 45 -12.09 1.49 -6.81
CA GLY A 45 -12.10 1.19 -8.25
C GLY A 45 -11.53 2.35 -9.08
N VAL A 46 -11.85 3.60 -8.75
CA VAL A 46 -11.27 4.79 -9.40
C VAL A 46 -9.75 4.86 -9.18
N VAL A 47 -9.26 4.61 -7.96
CA VAL A 47 -7.82 4.58 -7.66
C VAL A 47 -7.12 3.46 -8.45
N MET A 48 -7.72 2.27 -8.50
CA MET A 48 -7.17 1.11 -9.22
C MET A 48 -7.18 1.33 -10.73
N PHE A 49 -8.22 1.96 -11.28
CA PHE A 49 -8.24 2.41 -12.67
C PHE A 49 -7.12 3.42 -12.97
N GLY A 50 -6.93 4.39 -12.09
CA GLY A 50 -5.83 5.36 -12.17
C GLY A 50 -4.46 4.69 -12.18
N MET A 51 -4.25 3.67 -11.34
CA MET A 51 -3.03 2.85 -11.38
C MET A 51 -2.86 2.21 -12.76
N GLY A 52 -3.91 1.58 -13.31
CA GLY A 52 -3.90 0.99 -14.64
C GLY A 52 -3.52 1.97 -15.76
N LEU A 53 -3.99 3.22 -15.70
CA LEU A 53 -3.62 4.26 -16.66
C LEU A 53 -2.11 4.60 -16.66
N THR A 54 -1.45 4.40 -15.53
CA THR A 54 -0.02 4.73 -15.36
C THR A 54 0.93 3.58 -15.69
N LEU A 55 0.44 2.33 -15.72
CA LEU A 55 1.25 1.16 -16.04
C LEU A 55 1.67 1.15 -17.51
N LYS A 56 2.94 0.83 -17.76
CA LYS A 56 3.51 0.66 -19.10
C LYS A 56 3.95 -0.78 -19.30
N LEU A 57 4.00 -1.22 -20.57
CA LEU A 57 4.55 -2.53 -20.90
C LEU A 57 6.03 -2.67 -20.51
N ASP A 58 6.79 -1.57 -20.60
CA ASP A 58 8.20 -1.53 -20.22
C ASP A 58 8.41 -1.80 -18.72
N ASP A 59 7.41 -1.54 -17.88
CA ASP A 59 7.46 -1.83 -16.45
C ASP A 59 7.55 -3.34 -16.17
N PHE A 60 7.07 -4.17 -17.11
CA PHE A 60 7.17 -5.63 -17.06
C PHE A 60 8.47 -6.17 -17.67
N ALA A 61 9.23 -5.34 -18.40
CA ALA A 61 10.50 -5.76 -18.99
C ALA A 61 11.53 -6.14 -17.91
N GLU A 62 11.47 -5.49 -16.74
CA GLU A 62 12.34 -5.79 -15.60
C GLU A 62 12.11 -7.22 -15.07
N VAL A 63 10.87 -7.71 -15.12
CA VAL A 63 10.52 -9.10 -14.76
C VAL A 63 11.25 -10.09 -15.65
N ALA A 64 11.35 -9.80 -16.95
CA ALA A 64 12.05 -10.66 -17.91
C ALA A 64 13.58 -10.56 -17.79
N ARG A 65 14.11 -9.36 -17.47
CA ARG A 65 15.56 -9.13 -17.36
C ARG A 65 16.16 -9.70 -16.08
N HIS A 66 15.46 -9.55 -14.95
CA HIS A 66 15.95 -9.96 -13.63
C HIS A 66 14.88 -10.73 -12.83
N PRO A 67 14.39 -11.87 -13.37
CA PRO A 67 13.25 -12.61 -12.79
C PRO A 67 13.49 -13.06 -11.35
N TRP A 68 14.72 -13.43 -11.02
CA TRP A 68 15.05 -13.89 -9.66
C TRP A 68 14.85 -12.79 -8.61
N ARG A 69 15.17 -11.52 -8.95
CA ARG A 69 15.06 -10.39 -8.01
C ARG A 69 13.61 -10.03 -7.76
N VAL A 70 12.81 -10.05 -8.82
CA VAL A 70 11.36 -9.84 -8.72
C VAL A 70 10.71 -10.96 -7.91
N ALA A 71 11.06 -12.23 -8.19
CA ALA A 71 10.55 -13.38 -7.45
C ALA A 71 10.90 -13.31 -5.95
N LEU A 72 12.16 -12.93 -5.62
CA LEU A 72 12.54 -12.69 -4.23
C LEU A 72 11.67 -11.62 -3.58
N GLY A 73 11.40 -10.51 -4.28
CA GLY A 73 10.56 -9.45 -3.76
C GLY A 73 9.11 -9.86 -3.51
N VAL A 74 8.52 -10.59 -4.45
CA VAL A 74 7.15 -11.12 -4.34
C VAL A 74 7.03 -12.12 -3.19
N VAL A 75 7.98 -13.05 -3.08
CA VAL A 75 8.01 -14.04 -1.98
C VAL A 75 8.22 -13.34 -0.64
N ALA A 76 9.17 -12.40 -0.56
CA ALA A 76 9.40 -11.63 0.66
C ALA A 76 8.13 -10.90 1.09
N HIS A 77 7.42 -10.26 0.17
CA HIS A 77 6.18 -9.53 0.46
C HIS A 77 5.10 -10.47 1.02
N PHE A 78 4.74 -11.54 0.31
CA PHE A 78 3.66 -12.45 0.72
C PHE A 78 4.04 -13.43 1.84
N VAL A 79 5.29 -13.48 2.27
CA VAL A 79 5.70 -14.25 3.47
C VAL A 79 5.83 -13.34 4.67
N ILE A 80 6.55 -12.22 4.54
CA ILE A 80 6.87 -11.33 5.66
C ILE A 80 5.60 -10.65 6.18
N MET A 81 4.85 -9.97 5.31
CA MET A 81 3.73 -9.15 5.77
C MET A 81 2.59 -9.97 6.40
N PRO A 82 2.13 -11.08 5.80
CA PRO A 82 1.15 -11.95 6.43
C PRO A 82 1.70 -12.63 7.69
N GLY A 83 2.95 -13.09 7.67
CA GLY A 83 3.58 -13.75 8.80
C GLY A 83 3.74 -12.84 10.02
N VAL A 84 4.17 -11.59 9.79
CA VAL A 84 4.25 -10.56 10.83
C VAL A 84 2.85 -10.20 11.34
N ALA A 85 1.86 -10.05 10.46
CA ALA A 85 0.49 -9.75 10.85
C ALA A 85 -0.05 -10.81 11.81
N TRP A 86 0.07 -12.09 11.43
CA TRP A 86 -0.36 -13.22 12.23
C TRP A 86 0.40 -13.27 13.57
N LEU A 87 1.72 -13.10 13.56
CA LEU A 87 2.52 -13.10 14.78
C LEU A 87 2.10 -11.98 15.75
N LEU A 88 1.84 -10.78 15.25
CA LEU A 88 1.36 -9.67 16.07
C LEU A 88 -0.02 -9.96 16.65
N CYS A 89 -0.91 -10.61 15.89
CA CYS A 89 -2.22 -11.02 16.41
C CYS A 89 -2.09 -11.96 17.61
N GLN A 90 -1.16 -12.92 17.53
CA GLN A 90 -0.88 -13.87 18.62
C GLN A 90 -0.25 -13.17 19.83
N VAL A 91 0.79 -12.36 19.62
CA VAL A 91 1.54 -11.70 20.71
C VAL A 91 0.66 -10.72 21.48
N PHE A 92 -0.15 -9.92 20.78
CA PHE A 92 -1.02 -8.91 21.39
C PHE A 92 -2.41 -9.43 21.76
N HIS A 93 -2.71 -10.72 21.53
CA HIS A 93 -4.00 -11.35 21.83
C HIS A 93 -5.18 -10.53 21.27
N LEU A 94 -5.08 -10.16 19.99
CA LEU A 94 -6.04 -9.26 19.38
C LEU A 94 -7.44 -9.88 19.28
N PRO A 95 -8.51 -9.10 19.51
CA PRO A 95 -9.86 -9.62 19.35
C PRO A 95 -10.11 -9.96 17.87
N PRO A 96 -11.00 -10.94 17.57
CA PRO A 96 -11.14 -11.54 16.25
C PRO A 96 -11.29 -10.55 15.09
N GLU A 97 -12.14 -9.53 15.24
CA GLU A 97 -12.36 -8.53 14.19
C GLU A 97 -11.10 -7.70 13.87
N ILE A 98 -10.34 -7.32 14.90
CA ILE A 98 -9.08 -6.58 14.73
C ILE A 98 -8.01 -7.49 14.15
N ALA A 99 -7.91 -8.73 14.63
CA ALA A 99 -6.94 -9.70 14.15
C ALA A 99 -7.11 -9.97 12.64
N VAL A 100 -8.35 -10.22 12.21
CA VAL A 100 -8.69 -10.38 10.79
C VAL A 100 -8.32 -9.13 9.99
N GLY A 101 -8.62 -7.93 10.51
CA GLY A 101 -8.24 -6.68 9.86
C GLY A 101 -6.73 -6.49 9.68
N VAL A 102 -5.93 -6.87 10.69
CA VAL A 102 -4.45 -6.80 10.64
C VAL A 102 -3.89 -7.83 9.65
N ILE A 103 -4.38 -9.07 9.68
CA ILE A 103 -4.00 -10.13 8.72
C ILE A 103 -4.34 -9.70 7.30
N LEU A 104 -5.52 -9.12 7.10
CA LEU A 104 -5.99 -8.67 5.80
C LEU A 104 -5.05 -7.60 5.20
N VAL A 105 -4.65 -6.59 5.98
CA VAL A 105 -3.61 -5.62 5.57
C VAL A 105 -2.32 -6.32 5.16
N GLY A 106 -1.88 -7.30 5.94
CA GLY A 106 -0.66 -8.06 5.66
C GLY A 106 -0.73 -8.90 4.39
N CYS A 107 -1.92 -9.35 4.00
CA CYS A 107 -2.15 -10.18 2.82
C CYS A 107 -2.43 -9.36 1.55
N CYS A 108 -2.70 -8.06 1.66
CA CYS A 108 -2.82 -7.18 0.51
C CYS A 108 -1.50 -7.10 -0.27
N PRO A 109 -1.55 -6.89 -1.60
CA PRO A 109 -0.35 -6.65 -2.41
C PRO A 109 0.29 -5.31 -2.06
N SER A 110 1.43 -5.03 -2.69
CA SER A 110 2.18 -3.78 -2.50
C SER A 110 1.34 -2.54 -2.82
N GLY A 111 1.53 -1.49 -2.03
CA GLY A 111 0.83 -0.22 -2.17
C GLY A 111 1.46 0.68 -3.21
N THR A 112 0.66 1.34 -4.05
CA THR A 112 1.16 2.19 -5.16
C THR A 112 2.08 3.33 -4.75
N SER A 113 1.98 3.82 -3.51
CA SER A 113 2.85 4.89 -3.02
C SER A 113 4.30 4.41 -2.78
N SER A 114 4.56 3.10 -2.73
CA SER A 114 5.91 2.53 -2.61
C SER A 114 6.82 3.00 -3.74
N ASN A 115 6.32 3.07 -4.99
CA ASN A 115 7.09 3.53 -6.15
C ASN A 115 7.63 4.95 -5.97
N VAL A 116 6.79 5.87 -5.47
CA VAL A 116 7.18 7.26 -5.20
C VAL A 116 8.23 7.31 -4.09
N MET A 117 8.02 6.55 -3.00
CA MET A 117 8.96 6.49 -1.89
C MET A 117 10.30 5.87 -2.31
N THR A 118 10.28 4.86 -3.18
CA THR A 118 11.48 4.23 -3.75
C THR A 118 12.28 5.24 -4.56
N TRP A 119 11.60 6.03 -5.41
CA TRP A 119 12.26 7.09 -6.16
C TRP A 119 12.89 8.14 -5.24
N LEU A 120 12.17 8.61 -4.22
CA LEU A 120 12.69 9.57 -3.22
C LEU A 120 13.88 9.00 -2.43
N ALA A 121 13.88 7.69 -2.16
CA ALA A 121 14.93 6.97 -1.45
C ALA A 121 16.21 6.75 -2.27
N ARG A 122 16.20 7.10 -3.58
CA ARG A 122 17.19 6.65 -4.57
C ARG A 122 17.33 5.12 -4.58
N GLY A 123 16.19 4.43 -4.55
CA GLY A 123 16.11 2.99 -4.73
C GLY A 123 16.06 2.59 -6.20
N ASP A 124 16.04 1.29 -6.45
CA ASP A 124 15.79 0.71 -7.77
C ASP A 124 14.28 0.77 -8.09
N LEU A 125 13.89 1.80 -8.84
CA LEU A 125 12.49 2.04 -9.19
C LEU A 125 11.94 0.96 -10.14
N ALA A 126 12.75 0.44 -11.06
CA ALA A 126 12.32 -0.59 -11.99
C ALA A 126 11.93 -1.87 -11.23
N LEU A 127 12.76 -2.29 -10.27
CA LEU A 127 12.46 -3.43 -9.41
C LEU A 127 11.20 -3.21 -8.56
N SER A 128 11.03 -2.01 -8.00
CA SER A 128 9.86 -1.64 -7.18
C SER A 128 8.56 -1.74 -7.98
N VAL A 129 8.51 -1.14 -9.17
CA VAL A 129 7.34 -1.22 -10.05
C VAL A 129 7.05 -2.66 -10.48
N ALA A 130 8.09 -3.46 -10.79
CA ALA A 130 7.93 -4.86 -11.16
C ALA A 130 7.34 -5.71 -10.02
N ILE A 131 7.82 -5.55 -8.78
CA ILE A 131 7.27 -6.23 -7.60
C ILE A 131 5.82 -5.81 -7.37
N ALA A 132 5.52 -4.51 -7.42
CA ALA A 132 4.17 -4.00 -7.24
C ALA A 132 3.19 -4.56 -8.29
N ALA A 133 3.60 -4.59 -9.55
CA ALA A 133 2.79 -5.14 -10.64
C ALA A 133 2.54 -6.64 -10.46
N VAL A 134 3.58 -7.43 -10.18
CA VAL A 134 3.44 -8.89 -10.00
C VAL A 134 2.64 -9.23 -8.76
N THR A 135 2.87 -8.56 -7.63
CA THR A 135 2.06 -8.79 -6.41
C THR A 135 0.59 -8.45 -6.64
N THR A 136 0.30 -7.38 -7.37
CA THR A 136 -1.08 -6.98 -7.71
C THR A 136 -1.76 -8.00 -8.64
N LEU A 137 -1.04 -8.53 -9.64
CA LEU A 137 -1.56 -9.56 -10.54
C LEU A 137 -1.81 -10.90 -9.82
N LEU A 138 -0.99 -11.23 -8.83
CA LEU A 138 -1.14 -12.44 -8.02
C LEU A 138 -2.16 -12.29 -6.88
N ALA A 139 -2.52 -11.06 -6.51
CA ALA A 139 -3.41 -10.75 -5.40
C ALA A 139 -4.75 -11.50 -5.42
N PRO A 140 -5.46 -11.67 -6.56
CA PRO A 140 -6.72 -12.42 -6.58
C PRO A 140 -6.60 -13.85 -6.03
N LEU A 141 -5.44 -14.49 -6.17
CA LEU A 141 -5.20 -15.84 -5.67
C LEU A 141 -4.53 -15.82 -4.29
N LEU A 142 -3.43 -15.08 -4.15
CA LEU A 142 -2.62 -15.12 -2.93
C LEU A 142 -3.29 -14.41 -1.76
N THR A 143 -3.93 -13.26 -1.97
CA THR A 143 -4.57 -12.53 -0.87
C THR A 143 -5.71 -13.35 -0.24
N PRO A 144 -6.67 -13.92 -0.98
CA PRO A 144 -7.69 -14.78 -0.38
C PRO A 144 -7.12 -16.06 0.23
N ALA A 145 -6.11 -16.68 -0.39
CA ALA A 145 -5.49 -17.90 0.13
C ALA A 145 -4.85 -17.66 1.50
N LEU A 146 -4.10 -16.56 1.62
CA LEU A 146 -3.40 -16.20 2.85
C LEU A 146 -4.37 -15.74 3.93
N ILE A 147 -5.41 -14.96 3.60
CA ILE A 147 -6.45 -14.60 4.57
C ILE A 147 -7.20 -15.86 5.02
N TRP A 148 -7.57 -16.75 4.11
CA TRP A 148 -8.23 -17.99 4.46
C TRP A 148 -7.35 -18.88 5.35
N LEU A 149 -6.07 -19.02 5.03
CA LEU A 149 -5.12 -19.81 5.83
C LEU A 149 -4.91 -19.20 7.23
N LEU A 150 -4.71 -17.89 7.30
CA LEU A 150 -4.25 -17.23 8.52
C LEU A 150 -5.37 -16.68 9.38
N ALA A 151 -6.55 -16.37 8.83
CA ALA A 151 -7.62 -15.67 9.55
C ALA A 151 -8.85 -16.55 9.85
N SER A 152 -8.99 -17.73 9.21
CA SER A 152 -10.14 -18.62 9.44
C SER A 152 -10.26 -19.16 10.86
N ALA A 153 -9.18 -19.11 11.65
CA ALA A 153 -9.23 -19.44 13.08
C ALA A 153 -9.97 -18.40 13.93
N TRP A 154 -10.17 -17.18 13.41
CA TRP A 154 -10.82 -16.07 14.12
C TRP A 154 -12.24 -15.78 13.62
N LEU A 155 -12.44 -15.74 12.30
CA LEU A 155 -13.75 -15.52 11.68
C LEU A 155 -13.90 -16.40 10.43
N PRO A 156 -15.14 -16.78 10.04
CA PRO A 156 -15.37 -17.46 8.77
C PRO A 156 -14.86 -16.63 7.59
N VAL A 157 -14.01 -17.21 6.75
CA VAL A 157 -13.47 -16.57 5.55
C VAL A 157 -13.91 -17.35 4.32
N SER A 158 -14.53 -16.67 3.36
CA SER A 158 -14.85 -17.25 2.05
C SER A 158 -13.76 -16.88 1.03
N PHE A 159 -12.93 -17.86 0.65
CA PHE A 159 -11.92 -17.68 -0.40
C PHE A 159 -12.56 -17.18 -1.71
N MET A 160 -13.69 -17.79 -2.12
CA MET A 160 -14.35 -17.49 -3.38
C MET A 160 -14.92 -16.07 -3.41
N GLU A 161 -15.50 -15.58 -2.31
CA GLU A 161 -16.04 -14.22 -2.23
C GLU A 161 -14.93 -13.16 -2.31
N LEU A 162 -13.82 -13.38 -1.60
CA LEU A 162 -12.66 -12.51 -1.66
C LEU A 162 -12.01 -12.55 -3.05
N PHE A 163 -11.88 -13.73 -3.66
CA PHE A 163 -11.36 -13.90 -5.03
C PHE A 163 -12.16 -13.06 -6.04
N TRP A 164 -13.48 -13.22 -6.05
CA TRP A 164 -14.35 -12.46 -6.97
C TRP A 164 -14.31 -10.96 -6.69
N SER A 165 -14.25 -10.56 -5.43
CA SER A 165 -14.18 -9.15 -5.06
C SER A 165 -12.88 -8.51 -5.54
N ILE A 166 -11.74 -9.19 -5.41
CA ILE A 166 -10.47 -8.65 -5.89
C ILE A 166 -10.47 -8.57 -7.42
N LEU A 167 -11.02 -9.57 -8.12
CA LEU A 167 -11.17 -9.50 -9.58
C LEU A 167 -11.99 -8.28 -10.02
N GLN A 168 -13.11 -8.01 -9.36
CA GLN A 168 -14.02 -6.93 -9.73
C GLN A 168 -13.53 -5.55 -9.30
N VAL A 169 -12.99 -5.43 -8.08
CA VAL A 169 -12.65 -4.13 -7.46
C VAL A 169 -11.23 -3.69 -7.80
N VAL A 170 -10.34 -4.63 -8.10
CA VAL A 170 -8.93 -4.34 -8.38
C VAL A 170 -8.57 -4.66 -9.82
N LEU A 171 -8.69 -5.93 -10.23
CA LEU A 171 -8.12 -6.37 -11.50
C LEU A 171 -8.88 -5.77 -12.69
N LEU A 172 -10.20 -5.76 -12.65
CA LEU A 172 -11.04 -5.20 -13.71
C LEU A 172 -10.75 -3.70 -13.93
N PRO A 173 -10.78 -2.82 -12.91
CA PRO A 173 -10.39 -1.41 -13.09
C PRO A 173 -8.97 -1.22 -13.63
N ILE A 174 -7.99 -2.00 -13.16
CA ILE A 174 -6.61 -1.93 -13.67
C ILE A 174 -6.56 -2.27 -15.16
N VAL A 175 -7.19 -3.38 -15.56
CA VAL A 175 -7.25 -3.81 -16.98
C VAL A 175 -7.92 -2.74 -17.83
N LEU A 176 -9.04 -2.17 -17.38
CA LEU A 176 -9.72 -1.08 -18.07
C LEU A 176 -8.81 0.16 -18.18
N GLY A 177 -8.04 0.48 -17.14
CA GLY A 177 -7.07 1.57 -17.15
C GLY A 177 -5.96 1.35 -18.18
N VAL A 178 -5.37 0.16 -18.22
CA VAL A 178 -4.34 -0.19 -19.21
C VAL A 178 -4.91 -0.14 -20.62
N LEU A 179 -6.12 -0.66 -20.85
CA LEU A 179 -6.79 -0.60 -22.15
C LEU A 179 -7.07 0.84 -22.57
N ALA A 180 -7.59 1.67 -21.66
CA ALA A 180 -7.84 3.08 -21.94
C ALA A 180 -6.54 3.83 -22.29
N GLN A 181 -5.45 3.58 -21.57
CA GLN A 181 -4.14 4.15 -21.88
C GLN A 181 -3.67 3.77 -23.29
N ARG A 182 -3.81 2.50 -23.68
CA ARG A 182 -3.42 2.02 -25.02
C ARG A 182 -4.29 2.57 -26.14
N LEU A 183 -5.60 2.61 -25.95
CA LEU A 183 -6.55 3.02 -26.99
C LEU A 183 -6.59 4.54 -27.18
N LEU A 184 -6.44 5.31 -26.12
CA LEU A 184 -6.59 6.77 -26.14
C LEU A 184 -5.24 7.50 -26.15
N GLY A 185 -4.13 6.81 -25.84
CA GLY A 185 -2.76 7.32 -25.95
C GLY A 185 -2.57 8.69 -25.31
N ALA A 186 -2.15 9.68 -26.11
CA ALA A 186 -1.85 11.04 -25.65
C ALA A 186 -3.06 11.77 -25.03
N ARG A 187 -4.30 11.34 -25.30
CA ARG A 187 -5.51 11.96 -24.71
C ARG A 187 -5.65 11.66 -23.22
N VAL A 188 -5.10 10.54 -22.75
CA VAL A 188 -5.11 10.15 -21.32
C VAL A 188 -4.10 10.94 -20.51
N ARG A 189 -3.10 11.56 -21.16
CA ARG A 189 -2.03 12.30 -20.50
C ARG A 189 -2.57 13.41 -19.59
N PHE A 190 -3.67 14.04 -19.99
CA PHE A 190 -4.38 15.01 -19.15
C PHE A 190 -5.02 14.36 -17.91
N ALA A 191 -5.67 13.22 -18.06
CA ALA A 191 -6.25 12.49 -16.93
C ALA A 191 -5.16 12.10 -15.93
N VAL A 192 -3.99 11.65 -16.42
CA VAL A 192 -2.83 11.27 -15.59
C VAL A 192 -2.32 12.42 -14.73
N ASP A 193 -2.33 13.66 -15.21
CA ASP A 193 -1.87 14.83 -14.44
C ASP A 193 -2.78 15.13 -13.22
N VAL A 194 -4.05 14.74 -13.29
CA VAL A 194 -5.05 14.97 -12.23
C VAL A 194 -5.26 13.72 -11.36
N LEU A 195 -4.78 12.55 -11.78
CA LEU A 195 -4.88 11.29 -11.02
C LEU A 195 -4.38 11.38 -9.57
N PRO A 196 -3.25 12.06 -9.25
CA PRO A 196 -2.82 12.19 -7.86
C PRO A 196 -3.88 12.86 -6.98
N LEU A 197 -4.50 13.94 -7.47
CA LEU A 197 -5.57 14.65 -6.77
C LEU A 197 -6.78 13.72 -6.56
N VAL A 198 -7.24 13.05 -7.61
CA VAL A 198 -8.39 12.14 -7.54
C VAL A 198 -8.12 10.99 -6.57
N SER A 199 -6.90 10.44 -6.61
CA SER A 199 -6.52 9.32 -5.74
C SER A 199 -6.45 9.74 -4.28
N VAL A 200 -5.84 10.90 -3.98
CA VAL A 200 -5.78 11.44 -2.62
C VAL A 200 -7.18 11.69 -2.07
N VAL A 201 -8.04 12.37 -2.83
CA VAL A 201 -9.43 12.64 -2.41
C VAL A 201 -10.18 11.34 -2.16
N SER A 202 -10.04 10.34 -3.04
CA SER A 202 -10.69 9.04 -2.91
C SER A 202 -10.24 8.31 -1.64
N ILE A 203 -8.93 8.24 -1.37
CA ILE A 203 -8.41 7.60 -0.15
C ILE A 203 -8.80 8.37 1.11
N VAL A 204 -8.79 9.70 1.08
CA VAL A 204 -9.24 10.54 2.21
C VAL A 204 -10.69 10.23 2.56
N ILE A 205 -11.57 10.13 1.55
CA ILE A 205 -12.98 9.77 1.76
C ILE A 205 -13.12 8.35 2.31
N ILE A 206 -12.37 7.38 1.77
CA ILE A 206 -12.37 5.99 2.26
C ILE A 206 -11.99 5.96 3.74
N VAL A 207 -10.89 6.61 4.12
CA VAL A 207 -10.41 6.63 5.51
C VAL A 207 -11.42 7.32 6.42
N ALA A 208 -11.96 8.48 6.01
CA ALA A 208 -12.98 9.19 6.79
C ALA A 208 -14.24 8.33 7.00
N ALA A 209 -14.71 7.64 5.95
CA ALA A 209 -15.87 6.75 6.04
C ALA A 209 -15.64 5.58 7.02
N VAL A 210 -14.47 4.94 6.96
CA VAL A 210 -14.11 3.82 7.85
C VAL A 210 -13.98 4.28 9.30
N VAL A 211 -13.31 5.41 9.53
CA VAL A 211 -13.12 5.97 10.89
C VAL A 211 -14.47 6.38 11.49
N ALA A 212 -15.32 7.06 10.73
CA ALA A 212 -16.66 7.44 11.19
C ALA A 212 -17.53 6.22 11.51
N ALA A 213 -17.51 5.20 10.65
CA ALA A 213 -18.28 3.97 10.85
C ALA A 213 -17.81 3.12 12.04
N SER A 214 -16.59 3.35 12.53
CA SER A 214 -15.96 2.55 13.60
C SER A 214 -15.56 3.40 14.81
N GLN A 215 -16.09 4.61 14.91
CA GLN A 215 -15.65 5.64 15.86
C GLN A 215 -15.65 5.13 17.31
N ALA A 216 -16.74 4.51 17.74
CA ALA A 216 -16.90 4.05 19.12
C ALA A 216 -15.90 2.94 19.49
N GLN A 217 -15.54 2.09 18.52
CA GLN A 217 -14.59 1.00 18.68
C GLN A 217 -13.14 1.54 18.64
N ILE A 218 -12.87 2.53 17.80
CA ILE A 218 -11.59 3.26 17.76
C ILE A 218 -11.36 3.97 19.10
N ALA A 219 -12.40 4.54 19.71
CA ALA A 219 -12.28 5.18 21.02
C ALA A 219 -11.82 4.21 22.12
N LYS A 220 -12.15 2.91 21.99
CA LYS A 220 -11.77 1.87 22.96
C LYS A 220 -10.41 1.25 22.65
N SER A 221 -10.14 0.93 21.38
CA SER A 221 -9.01 0.08 20.98
C SER A 221 -8.04 0.76 20.01
N GLY A 222 -8.28 2.01 19.63
CA GLY A 222 -7.54 2.71 18.57
C GLY A 222 -6.04 2.82 18.84
N LEU A 223 -5.63 3.02 20.10
CA LEU A 223 -4.22 3.10 20.46
C LEU A 223 -3.50 1.75 20.25
N LEU A 224 -4.15 0.65 20.64
CA LEU A 224 -3.62 -0.71 20.41
C LEU A 224 -3.53 -1.02 18.92
N ILE A 225 -4.58 -0.71 18.15
CA ILE A 225 -4.58 -0.92 16.70
C ILE A 225 -3.46 -0.12 16.05
N MET A 226 -3.30 1.14 16.45
CA MET A 226 -2.21 2.00 15.94
C MET A 226 -0.84 1.43 16.28
N ALA A 227 -0.61 0.97 17.52
CA ALA A 227 0.65 0.35 17.91
C ALA A 227 0.97 -0.89 17.06
N VAL A 228 -0.03 -1.75 16.83
CA VAL A 228 0.12 -2.93 15.96
C VAL A 228 0.42 -2.54 14.52
N VAL A 229 -0.29 -1.55 13.97
CA VAL A 229 -0.06 -1.03 12.61
C VAL A 229 1.37 -0.49 12.46
N ILE A 230 1.86 0.25 13.45
CA ILE A 230 3.22 0.80 13.46
C ILE A 230 4.24 -0.34 13.46
N LEU A 231 4.06 -1.34 14.33
CA LEU A 231 4.96 -2.49 14.42
C LEU A 231 4.94 -3.32 13.14
N HIS A 232 3.76 -3.60 12.60
CA HIS A 232 3.57 -4.38 11.39
C HIS A 232 4.31 -3.76 10.20
N ASN A 233 4.11 -2.46 9.99
CA ASN A 233 4.79 -1.70 8.94
C ASN A 233 6.31 -1.62 9.18
N SER A 234 6.74 -1.38 10.42
CA SER A 234 8.16 -1.26 10.78
C SER A 234 8.91 -2.59 10.57
N PHE A 235 8.31 -3.72 10.96
CA PHE A 235 8.86 -5.04 10.70
C PHE A 235 8.87 -5.36 9.20
N GLY A 236 7.84 -4.96 8.44
CA GLY A 236 7.85 -5.05 6.98
C GLY A 236 9.06 -4.35 6.35
N TYR A 237 9.33 -3.10 6.74
CA TYR A 237 10.53 -2.38 6.29
C TYR A 237 11.83 -3.07 6.69
N LEU A 238 11.94 -3.45 7.97
CA LEU A 238 13.14 -4.03 8.54
C LEU A 238 13.49 -5.35 7.86
N LEU A 239 12.53 -6.29 7.85
CA LEU A 239 12.71 -7.62 7.30
C LEU A 239 12.85 -7.58 5.77
N GLY A 240 12.16 -6.68 5.08
CA GLY A 240 12.36 -6.44 3.64
C GLY A 240 13.79 -5.98 3.33
N TYR A 241 14.31 -4.98 4.07
CA TYR A 241 15.69 -4.52 3.92
C TYR A 241 16.71 -5.65 4.18
N PHE A 242 16.52 -6.39 5.28
CA PHE A 242 17.42 -7.48 5.65
C PHE A 242 17.35 -8.68 4.72
N THR A 243 16.19 -8.95 4.11
CA THR A 243 16.07 -9.95 3.04
C THR A 243 16.97 -9.58 1.87
N GLY A 244 16.91 -8.32 1.41
CA GLY A 244 17.80 -7.86 0.35
C GLY A 244 19.28 -7.93 0.74
N ARG A 245 19.59 -7.69 2.02
CA ARG A 245 20.95 -7.83 2.55
C ARG A 245 21.43 -9.29 2.58
N LEU A 246 20.59 -10.22 3.02
CA LEU A 246 20.87 -11.66 3.08
C LEU A 246 21.18 -12.23 1.69
N PHE A 247 20.40 -11.83 0.69
CA PHE A 247 20.59 -12.21 -0.71
C PHE A 247 21.60 -11.32 -1.45
N LYS A 248 22.38 -10.50 -0.73
CA LYS A 248 23.49 -9.67 -1.24
C LYS A 248 23.08 -8.71 -2.38
N LEU A 249 21.85 -8.22 -2.39
CA LEU A 249 21.41 -7.20 -3.35
C LEU A 249 22.19 -5.88 -3.17
N PRO A 250 22.37 -5.05 -4.20
CA PRO A 250 22.91 -3.69 -4.07
C PRO A 250 22.03 -2.81 -3.17
N LEU A 251 22.59 -1.72 -2.61
CA LEU A 251 21.86 -0.86 -1.67
C LEU A 251 20.54 -0.34 -2.26
N ALA A 252 20.53 0.12 -3.52
CA ALA A 252 19.33 0.61 -4.19
C ALA A 252 18.18 -0.42 -4.18
N GLN A 253 18.49 -1.69 -4.41
CA GLN A 253 17.50 -2.78 -4.43
C GLN A 253 17.05 -3.19 -3.02
N ARG A 254 17.93 -3.11 -2.01
CA ARG A 254 17.53 -3.32 -0.60
C ARG A 254 16.52 -2.29 -0.14
N LYS A 255 16.71 -1.02 -0.55
CA LYS A 255 15.78 0.07 -0.24
C LYS A 255 14.42 -0.14 -0.90
N SER A 256 14.41 -0.50 -2.19
CA SER A 256 13.18 -0.86 -2.90
C SER A 256 12.46 -2.00 -2.21
N LEU A 257 13.18 -3.08 -1.88
CA LEU A 257 12.58 -4.24 -1.23
C LEU A 257 12.01 -3.91 0.15
N ALA A 258 12.68 -3.08 0.95
CA ALA A 258 12.15 -2.61 2.21
C ALA A 258 10.81 -1.89 2.01
N LEU A 259 10.76 -0.93 1.10
CA LEU A 259 9.58 -0.12 0.83
C LEU A 259 8.43 -0.95 0.23
N GLU A 260 8.72 -1.85 -0.69
CA GLU A 260 7.74 -2.77 -1.31
C GLU A 260 7.16 -3.79 -0.31
N VAL A 261 7.95 -4.25 0.66
CA VAL A 261 7.44 -5.16 1.69
C VAL A 261 6.67 -4.37 2.75
N GLY A 262 7.14 -3.22 3.20
CA GLY A 262 6.49 -2.49 4.29
C GLY A 262 5.25 -1.69 3.88
N MET A 263 5.12 -1.30 2.61
CA MET A 263 3.99 -0.49 2.14
C MET A 263 2.94 -1.36 1.45
N GLN A 264 1.78 -1.49 2.10
CA GLN A 264 0.66 -2.29 1.60
C GLN A 264 -0.34 -1.46 0.80
N ASN A 265 -1.11 -2.12 -0.06
CA ASN A 265 -2.35 -1.58 -0.60
C ASN A 265 -3.45 -1.61 0.47
N SER A 266 -3.32 -0.75 1.46
CA SER A 266 -4.25 -0.63 2.57
C SER A 266 -5.63 -0.11 2.16
N GLY A 267 -5.76 0.54 0.99
CA GLY A 267 -7.05 0.88 0.39
C GLY A 267 -7.85 -0.38 0.02
N LEU A 268 -7.21 -1.35 -0.64
CA LEU A 268 -7.79 -2.67 -0.86
C LEU A 268 -8.16 -3.34 0.46
N GLY A 269 -7.28 -3.23 1.44
CA GLY A 269 -7.50 -3.81 2.76
C GLY A 269 -8.80 -3.33 3.40
N ALA A 270 -9.00 -2.00 3.41
CA ALA A 270 -10.18 -1.37 3.97
C ALA A 270 -11.46 -1.75 3.21
N ALA A 271 -11.40 -1.86 1.88
CA ALA A 271 -12.54 -2.22 1.05
C ALA A 271 -12.98 -3.67 1.25
N LEU A 272 -12.04 -4.63 1.26
CA LEU A 272 -12.36 -6.04 1.51
C LEU A 272 -12.88 -6.23 2.93
N ALA A 273 -12.25 -5.60 3.93
CA ALA A 273 -12.72 -5.66 5.30
C ALA A 273 -14.15 -5.14 5.44
N SER A 274 -14.45 -3.99 4.82
CA SER A 274 -15.78 -3.36 4.88
C SER A 274 -16.86 -4.16 4.15
N ALA A 275 -16.48 -4.89 3.10
CA ALA A 275 -17.40 -5.66 2.27
C ALA A 275 -17.70 -7.07 2.82
N HIS A 276 -16.70 -7.72 3.45
CA HIS A 276 -16.77 -9.16 3.79
C HIS A 276 -16.76 -9.44 5.29
N PHE A 277 -16.42 -8.46 6.12
CA PHE A 277 -16.28 -8.64 7.56
C PHE A 277 -17.07 -7.57 8.31
N SER A 278 -16.39 -6.67 9.02
CA SER A 278 -17.02 -5.63 9.83
C SER A 278 -16.36 -4.27 9.57
N PRO A 279 -17.05 -3.15 9.90
CA PRO A 279 -16.41 -1.83 9.88
C PRO A 279 -15.13 -1.79 10.73
N LEU A 280 -15.12 -2.45 11.88
CA LEU A 280 -13.95 -2.52 12.76
C LEU A 280 -12.76 -3.23 12.11
N ALA A 281 -13.00 -4.30 11.34
CA ALA A 281 -11.95 -4.99 10.59
C ALA A 281 -11.28 -4.08 9.54
N ALA A 282 -11.93 -3.01 9.10
CA ALA A 282 -11.36 -2.04 8.15
C ALA A 282 -10.45 -1.00 8.83
N VAL A 283 -10.54 -0.83 10.15
CA VAL A 283 -9.78 0.17 10.91
C VAL A 283 -8.26 -0.02 10.80
N PRO A 284 -7.69 -1.25 10.96
CA PRO A 284 -6.25 -1.45 10.76
C PRO A 284 -5.78 -0.95 9.40
N SER A 285 -6.55 -1.21 8.33
CA SER A 285 -6.24 -0.73 6.98
C SER A 285 -6.32 0.79 6.84
N ALA A 286 -7.33 1.42 7.43
CA ALA A 286 -7.47 2.87 7.41
C ALA A 286 -6.30 3.57 8.13
N LEU A 287 -5.93 3.08 9.32
CA LEU A 287 -4.79 3.61 10.08
C LEU A 287 -3.46 3.30 9.38
N PHE A 288 -3.33 2.12 8.77
CA PHE A 288 -2.14 1.76 7.99
C PHE A 288 -1.96 2.72 6.81
N SER A 289 -3.04 3.11 6.12
CA SER A 289 -3.02 4.10 5.03
C SER A 289 -2.44 5.45 5.47
N VAL A 290 -2.72 5.90 6.70
CA VAL A 290 -2.09 7.11 7.24
C VAL A 290 -0.62 6.83 7.53
N TRP A 291 -0.37 5.79 8.33
CA TRP A 291 0.94 5.54 8.90
C TRP A 291 2.01 5.23 7.84
N HIS A 292 1.75 4.31 6.90
CA HIS A 292 2.77 3.87 5.94
C HIS A 292 3.22 4.98 4.97
N ASN A 293 2.42 6.03 4.76
CA ASN A 293 2.84 7.19 3.96
C ASN A 293 3.73 8.14 4.78
N ILE A 294 3.44 8.32 6.07
CA ILE A 294 4.30 9.07 6.98
C ILE A 294 5.63 8.33 7.15
N SER A 295 5.58 7.07 7.56
CA SER A 295 6.77 6.25 7.82
C SER A 295 7.56 5.99 6.53
N GLY A 296 6.90 5.77 5.39
CA GLY A 296 7.56 5.65 4.08
C GLY A 296 8.29 6.92 3.64
N ALA A 297 7.71 8.11 3.88
CA ALA A 297 8.38 9.39 3.61
C ALA A 297 9.58 9.62 4.54
N LEU A 298 9.46 9.28 5.82
CA LEU A 298 10.56 9.34 6.77
C LEU A 298 11.69 8.38 6.39
N LEU A 299 11.35 7.13 6.06
CA LEU A 299 12.31 6.10 5.69
C LEU A 299 13.00 6.41 4.36
N SER A 300 12.26 6.90 3.36
CA SER A 300 12.87 7.31 2.08
C SER A 300 13.85 8.47 2.28
N THR A 301 13.52 9.45 3.14
CA THR A 301 14.44 10.53 3.52
C THR A 301 15.71 10.00 4.19
N TYR A 302 15.57 9.03 5.09
CA TYR A 302 16.71 8.35 5.74
C TYR A 302 17.56 7.60 4.71
N PHE A 303 16.95 6.80 3.85
CA PHE A 303 17.63 6.04 2.79
C PHE A 303 18.36 6.95 1.81
N ARG A 304 17.81 8.10 1.45
CA ARG A 304 18.49 9.07 0.57
C ARG A 304 19.85 9.48 1.14
N ARG A 305 19.93 9.77 2.45
CA ARG A 305 21.18 10.10 3.14
C ARG A 305 22.21 8.96 3.13
N MET A 306 21.75 7.70 3.14
CA MET A 306 22.66 6.54 3.01
C MET A 306 23.35 6.50 1.65
N SER A 307 22.64 6.78 0.56
CA SER A 307 23.24 6.84 -0.78
C SER A 307 24.27 7.96 -0.89
N GLU A 308 23.94 9.15 -0.41
CA GLU A 308 24.89 10.29 -0.41
C GLU A 308 26.17 9.99 0.37
N LYS A 309 26.12 9.10 1.36
CA LYS A 309 27.32 8.64 2.09
C LYS A 309 28.13 7.65 1.26
N GLU A 310 27.50 6.67 0.61
CA GLU A 310 28.20 5.73 -0.28
C GLU A 310 28.85 6.44 -1.47
N ASP A 311 28.14 7.38 -2.10
CA ASP A 311 28.65 8.18 -3.21
C ASP A 311 29.90 8.99 -2.80
N ARG A 312 29.87 9.61 -1.61
CA ARG A 312 31.02 10.35 -1.07
C ARG A 312 32.22 9.45 -0.76
N LEU A 313 31.97 8.27 -0.20
CA LEU A 313 33.03 7.29 0.09
C LEU A 313 33.67 6.75 -1.19
N ALA A 314 32.87 6.51 -2.23
CA ALA A 314 33.36 6.08 -3.54
C ALA A 314 34.21 7.17 -4.20
N ALA A 315 33.74 8.43 -4.17
CA ALA A 315 34.49 9.56 -4.71
C ALA A 315 35.82 9.80 -3.98
N ALA A 316 35.86 9.65 -2.66
CA ALA A 316 37.09 9.79 -1.88
C ALA A 316 38.11 8.70 -2.25
N LYS A 317 37.69 7.44 -2.42
CA LYS A 317 38.57 6.35 -2.86
C LYS A 317 39.15 6.60 -4.24
N ALA A 318 38.31 7.02 -5.20
CA ALA A 318 38.75 7.33 -6.55
C ALA A 318 39.73 8.53 -6.63
N ALA A 319 39.73 9.42 -5.63
CA ALA A 319 40.67 10.52 -5.53
C ALA A 319 42.01 10.14 -4.85
N THR A 320 42.11 8.93 -4.29
CA THR A 320 43.33 8.41 -3.64
C THR A 320 44.06 7.34 -4.47
N GLU A 321 43.48 6.93 -5.59
CA GLU A 321 44.07 6.04 -6.61
C GLU A 321 44.62 6.86 -7.79
#